data_AF-C7Q705-F1
#
_entry.id   AF-C7Q705-F1
#
_cell.length_a   1.000
_cell.length_b   1.000
_cell.length_c   1.000
_cell.angle_alpha   90.00
_cell.angle_beta   90.00
_cell.angle_gamma   90.00
#
_symmetry.space_group_name_H-M   'P 1'
#
loop_
_entity.id
_entity.type
_entity.pdbx_description
1 polymer ?
#
loop_
_entity_poly.entity_id
_entity_poly.type
_entity_poly.pdbx_seq_one_letter_code
_entity_poly.pdbx_strand_id
1 'polypeptide(L)'
;MSAPRIMVLGDSLASGMQDDYTWRWQLAQHLQRTGTPAEFVGPHTGTFSMYDDPVLLALVEGRPVPTGPGVANPMTGPYREGSFEGGHCARPGWTANAAKDSVRDHVATDRPDFLLVQLGFNDLAVVGPPEQTLEDLAAVVSEARAAAPEATFLVANIAGTTTWGNAWFRKSIKEYNAKLPAALNALSTDRSPIALVDVHTGFDPDTDTYDSIHPNPAGELAMARAFADALRQFGVGREPLQPPLPHPREIPLSEPTIVTARVHSDADVMLDWNRVRGASAYRIALRDVTLGEPRTEGPIPVLGDHWLAQGLTAGHVYEFDVAPARGERVGPRSKPLRLAAGR
;
A
#
# COMPACT_ATOMS: atom_id res chain seq x y z
N MET A 1 10.10 -32.74 -1.15
CA MET A 1 8.82 -32.03 -0.98
C MET A 1 8.85 -30.83 -1.91
N SER A 2 7.74 -30.49 -2.56
CA SER A 2 7.62 -29.25 -3.35
C SER A 2 7.82 -28.03 -2.43
N ALA A 3 8.24 -26.90 -3.01
CA ALA A 3 8.27 -25.65 -2.28
C ALA A 3 6.84 -25.26 -1.82
N PRO A 4 6.66 -24.76 -0.58
CA PRO A 4 5.35 -24.30 -0.13
C PRO A 4 4.87 -23.13 -0.99
N ARG A 5 3.59 -23.14 -1.35
CA ARG A 5 2.92 -22.07 -2.09
C ARG A 5 2.29 -21.09 -1.11
N ILE A 6 2.72 -19.83 -1.17
CA ILE A 6 2.31 -18.75 -0.27
C ILE A 6 1.48 -17.74 -1.07
N MET A 7 0.22 -17.58 -0.70
CA MET A 7 -0.59 -16.44 -1.16
C MET A 7 -0.62 -15.37 -0.07
N VAL A 8 -0.23 -14.15 -0.41
CA VAL A 8 -0.42 -12.99 0.46
C VAL A 8 -1.73 -12.32 0.09
N LEU A 9 -2.72 -12.40 0.98
CA LEU A 9 -4.03 -11.76 0.86
C LEU A 9 -4.03 -10.48 1.68
N GLY A 10 -4.04 -9.29 1.06
CA GLY A 10 -3.89 -8.06 1.83
C GLY A 10 -4.25 -6.76 1.14
N ASP A 11 -3.99 -5.65 1.81
CA ASP A 11 -4.25 -4.31 1.31
C ASP A 11 -2.95 -3.57 0.91
N SER A 12 -2.93 -2.23 1.00
CA SER A 12 -1.76 -1.40 0.69
C SER A 12 -0.55 -1.71 1.57
N LEU A 13 -0.76 -2.12 2.82
CA LEU A 13 0.31 -2.49 3.75
C LEU A 13 1.05 -3.75 3.26
N ALA A 14 0.40 -4.59 2.44
CA ALA A 14 1.00 -5.76 1.80
C ALA A 14 1.47 -5.45 0.38
N SER A 15 0.67 -4.71 -0.38
CA SER A 15 0.95 -4.41 -1.78
C SER A 15 2.22 -3.57 -1.95
N GLY A 16 2.49 -2.66 -1.01
CA GLY A 16 3.60 -1.71 -1.09
C GLY A 16 3.45 -0.72 -2.24
N MET A 17 4.39 0.20 -2.34
CA MET A 17 4.45 1.20 -3.40
C MET A 17 5.61 0.91 -4.36
N GLN A 18 5.52 1.44 -5.58
CA GLN A 18 6.59 1.41 -6.55
C GLN A 18 7.92 1.85 -5.92
N ASP A 19 9.00 1.14 -6.29
CA ASP A 19 10.34 1.27 -5.73
C ASP A 19 10.51 0.78 -4.28
N ASP A 20 9.52 0.12 -3.70
CA ASP A 20 9.67 -0.58 -2.42
C ASP A 20 10.30 -1.96 -2.60
N TYR A 21 10.90 -2.46 -1.52
CA TYR A 21 11.19 -3.88 -1.41
C TYR A 21 9.95 -4.63 -0.91
N THR A 22 9.20 -4.07 0.05
CA THR A 22 8.08 -4.71 0.77
C THR A 22 8.54 -5.79 1.76
N TRP A 23 7.71 -6.02 2.79
CA TRP A 23 7.93 -7.12 3.73
C TRP A 23 7.89 -8.49 3.04
N ARG A 24 7.16 -8.62 1.92
CA ARG A 24 7.07 -9.85 1.11
C ARG A 24 8.42 -10.24 0.53
N TRP A 25 9.15 -9.27 -0.03
CA TRP A 25 10.52 -9.50 -0.48
C TRP A 25 11.44 -9.87 0.67
N GLN A 26 11.37 -9.16 1.81
CA GLN A 26 12.22 -9.49 2.98
C GLN A 26 11.98 -10.93 3.47
N LEU A 27 10.72 -11.36 3.49
CA LEU A 27 10.34 -12.74 3.81
C LEU A 27 10.88 -13.72 2.75
N ALA A 28 10.68 -13.45 1.46
CA ALA A 28 11.17 -14.31 0.38
C ALA A 28 12.69 -14.48 0.40
N GLN A 29 13.43 -13.39 0.59
CA GLN A 29 14.89 -13.41 0.72
C GLN A 29 15.33 -14.24 1.93
N HIS A 30 14.63 -14.10 3.06
CA HIS A 30 14.90 -14.91 4.23
C HIS A 30 14.69 -16.41 3.95
N LEU A 31 13.53 -16.79 3.42
CA LEU A 31 13.17 -18.18 3.11
C LEU A 31 14.12 -18.82 2.10
N GLN A 32 14.51 -18.07 1.06
CA GLN A 32 15.51 -18.49 0.09
C GLN A 32 16.86 -18.79 0.77
N ARG A 33 17.31 -17.89 1.64
CA ARG A 33 18.63 -17.94 2.26
C ARG A 33 18.73 -19.00 3.36
N THR A 34 17.61 -19.37 3.99
CA THR A 34 17.53 -20.41 5.03
C THR A 34 17.17 -21.79 4.50
N GLY A 35 17.13 -21.96 3.17
CA GLY A 35 16.98 -23.27 2.53
C GLY A 35 15.54 -23.81 2.51
N THR A 36 14.54 -22.94 2.71
CA THR A 36 13.12 -23.27 2.56
C THR A 36 12.44 -22.28 1.60
N PRO A 37 12.91 -22.17 0.34
CA PRO A 37 12.31 -21.25 -0.62
C PRO A 37 10.82 -21.57 -0.78
N ALA A 38 10.01 -20.52 -0.86
CA ALA A 38 8.58 -20.61 -1.09
C ALA A 38 8.22 -20.01 -2.44
N GLU A 39 7.18 -20.55 -3.06
CA GLU A 39 6.59 -19.97 -4.27
C GLU A 39 5.50 -18.98 -3.85
N PHE A 40 5.73 -17.69 -4.12
CA PHE A 40 4.73 -16.65 -3.89
C PHE A 40 3.75 -16.62 -5.07
N VAL A 41 2.46 -16.79 -4.78
CA VAL A 41 1.39 -16.97 -5.78
C VAL A 41 0.28 -15.93 -5.61
N GLY A 42 -0.41 -15.63 -6.70
CA GLY A 42 -1.49 -14.66 -6.74
C GLY A 42 -1.59 -13.94 -8.07
N PRO A 43 -2.68 -13.17 -8.28
CA PRO A 43 -2.97 -12.51 -9.55
C PRO A 43 -2.04 -11.33 -9.89
N HIS A 44 -1.25 -10.83 -8.93
CA HIS A 44 -0.39 -9.66 -9.10
C HIS A 44 1.06 -10.00 -8.80
N THR A 45 2.01 -9.40 -9.52
CA THR A 45 3.46 -9.60 -9.33
C THR A 45 4.23 -8.31 -9.06
N GLY A 46 3.55 -7.16 -8.99
CA GLY A 46 4.16 -5.85 -8.78
C GLY A 46 3.74 -5.16 -7.48
N THR A 47 3.82 -3.83 -7.50
CA THR A 47 3.49 -2.92 -6.40
C THR A 47 2.56 -1.82 -6.91
N PHE A 48 2.04 -0.99 -6.01
CA PHE A 48 1.16 0.10 -6.41
C PHE A 48 1.94 1.20 -7.13
N SER A 49 1.50 1.59 -8.32
CA SER A 49 2.03 2.74 -9.05
C SER A 49 0.97 3.83 -9.11
N MET A 50 1.25 4.99 -8.51
CA MET A 50 0.38 6.16 -8.67
C MET A 50 0.39 6.73 -10.09
N TYR A 51 1.37 6.34 -10.90
CA TYR A 51 1.56 6.87 -12.25
C TYR A 51 0.77 6.12 -13.32
N ASP A 52 0.37 4.88 -13.03
CA ASP A 52 -0.26 4.00 -14.02
C ASP A 52 -1.65 3.53 -13.56
N ASP A 53 -2.13 4.02 -12.42
CA ASP A 53 -3.46 3.71 -11.91
C ASP A 53 -4.54 4.52 -12.67
N PRO A 54 -5.48 3.86 -13.38
CA PRO A 54 -6.47 4.54 -14.20
C PRO A 54 -7.41 5.47 -13.43
N VAL A 55 -7.68 5.17 -12.15
CA VAL A 55 -8.54 6.00 -11.29
C VAL A 55 -7.79 7.25 -10.88
N LEU A 56 -6.54 7.12 -10.43
CA LEU A 56 -5.72 8.28 -10.07
C LEU A 56 -5.45 9.19 -11.27
N LEU A 57 -5.10 8.61 -12.42
CA LEU A 57 -4.90 9.35 -13.66
C LEU A 57 -6.14 10.19 -14.03
N ALA A 58 -7.33 9.59 -13.97
CA ALA A 58 -8.56 10.32 -14.24
C ALA A 58 -8.76 11.49 -13.27
N LEU A 59 -8.43 11.32 -11.98
CA LEU A 59 -8.55 12.37 -10.98
C LEU A 59 -7.58 13.53 -11.24
N VAL A 60 -6.30 13.25 -11.51
CA VAL A 60 -5.30 14.31 -11.72
C VAL A 60 -5.46 15.04 -13.05
N GLU A 61 -6.12 14.40 -14.03
CA GLU A 61 -6.46 14.98 -15.33
C GLU A 61 -7.85 15.65 -15.37
N GLY A 62 -8.62 15.58 -14.29
CA GLY A 62 -9.99 16.14 -14.25
C GLY A 62 -10.97 15.41 -15.19
N ARG A 63 -10.72 14.14 -15.50
CA ARG A 63 -11.56 13.30 -16.36
C ARG A 63 -12.55 12.45 -15.53
N PRO A 64 -13.62 11.91 -16.15
CA PRO A 64 -14.50 10.96 -15.49
C PRO A 64 -13.72 9.75 -14.96
N VAL A 65 -13.92 9.44 -13.67
CA VAL A 65 -13.30 8.28 -13.02
C VAL A 65 -13.84 7.00 -13.64
N PRO A 66 -12.98 6.11 -14.17
CA PRO A 66 -13.43 4.85 -14.73
C PRO A 66 -14.02 3.96 -13.62
N THR A 67 -15.08 3.22 -13.96
CA THR A 67 -15.77 2.32 -13.03
C THR A 67 -15.81 0.91 -13.59
N GLY A 68 -15.83 -0.09 -12.70
CA GLY A 68 -15.95 -1.50 -13.07
C GLY A 68 -14.91 -2.40 -12.39
N PRO A 69 -15.11 -3.72 -12.46
CA PRO A 69 -14.19 -4.69 -11.89
C PRO A 69 -12.82 -4.62 -12.58
N GLY A 70 -11.74 -4.62 -11.80
CA GLY A 70 -10.36 -4.64 -12.32
C GLY A 70 -9.82 -3.30 -12.81
N VAL A 71 -10.57 -2.21 -12.68
CA VAL A 71 -10.16 -0.86 -13.12
C VAL A 71 -9.18 -0.20 -12.15
N ALA A 72 -9.29 -0.49 -10.86
CA ALA A 72 -8.47 0.11 -9.81
C ALA A 72 -7.30 -0.79 -9.40
N ASN A 73 -6.15 -0.19 -9.14
CA ASN A 73 -4.94 -0.81 -8.62
C ASN A 73 -4.41 -1.97 -9.50
N PRO A 74 -3.93 -1.70 -10.73
CA PRO A 74 -3.44 -2.77 -11.61
C PRO A 74 -2.13 -3.42 -11.13
N MET A 75 -1.52 -2.89 -10.06
CA MET A 75 -0.29 -3.41 -9.43
C MET A 75 0.90 -3.50 -10.40
N THR A 76 1.03 -2.52 -11.30
CA THR A 76 2.06 -2.46 -12.36
C THR A 76 3.39 -1.86 -11.90
N GLY A 77 3.46 -1.32 -10.68
CA GLY A 77 4.66 -0.69 -10.16
C GLY A 77 5.79 -1.69 -10.00
N PRO A 78 6.99 -1.44 -10.53
CA PRO A 78 8.12 -2.32 -10.30
C PRO A 78 8.57 -2.28 -8.84
N TYR A 79 9.00 -3.43 -8.34
CA TYR A 79 9.84 -3.50 -7.14
C TYR A 79 11.13 -2.73 -7.33
N ARG A 80 11.73 -2.34 -6.20
CA ARG A 80 13.04 -1.71 -6.22
C ARG A 80 14.03 -2.52 -7.04
N GLU A 81 14.57 -1.93 -8.10
CA GLU A 81 15.60 -2.55 -8.95
C GLU A 81 15.18 -3.91 -9.56
N GLY A 82 13.87 -4.16 -9.70
CA GLY A 82 13.36 -5.46 -10.18
C GLY A 82 13.68 -6.62 -9.24
N SER A 83 13.85 -6.34 -7.94
CA SER A 83 14.35 -7.29 -6.94
C SER A 83 13.40 -8.44 -6.59
N PHE A 84 12.14 -8.38 -7.02
CA PHE A 84 11.12 -9.36 -6.70
C PHE A 84 10.08 -9.47 -7.82
N GLU A 85 9.59 -10.68 -8.05
CA GLU A 85 8.49 -10.97 -8.98
C GLU A 85 7.48 -11.95 -8.34
N GLY A 86 7.48 -12.05 -7.01
CA GLY A 86 6.61 -12.96 -6.28
C GLY A 86 5.13 -12.58 -6.39
N GLY A 87 4.29 -13.57 -6.69
CA GLY A 87 2.85 -13.42 -6.78
C GLY A 87 2.21 -12.99 -5.45
N HIS A 88 1.13 -12.22 -5.52
CA HIS A 88 0.31 -11.87 -4.36
C HIS A 88 -1.13 -11.53 -4.75
N CYS A 89 -2.01 -11.56 -3.77
CA CYS A 89 -3.40 -11.14 -3.87
C CYS A 89 -3.60 -9.93 -2.93
N ALA A 90 -2.90 -8.83 -3.19
CA ALA A 90 -3.02 -7.62 -2.38
C ALA A 90 -3.26 -6.38 -3.23
N ARG A 91 -4.11 -5.47 -2.75
CA ARG A 91 -4.48 -4.24 -3.46
C ARG A 91 -4.81 -3.09 -2.49
N PRO A 92 -4.34 -1.85 -2.74
CA PRO A 92 -4.65 -0.72 -1.88
C PRO A 92 -6.15 -0.54 -1.60
N GLY A 93 -6.48 -0.23 -0.35
CA GLY A 93 -7.85 0.00 0.10
C GLY A 93 -8.70 -1.27 0.23
N TRP A 94 -8.18 -2.47 -0.05
CA TRP A 94 -8.97 -3.69 0.06
C TRP A 94 -9.39 -3.95 1.51
N THR A 95 -10.60 -4.47 1.65
CA THR A 95 -11.23 -4.80 2.92
C THR A 95 -11.51 -6.30 2.97
N ALA A 96 -11.57 -6.91 4.15
CA ALA A 96 -12.10 -8.26 4.32
C ALA A 96 -13.55 -8.35 3.80
N ASN A 97 -14.34 -7.28 4.00
CA ASN A 97 -15.70 -7.15 3.49
C ASN A 97 -15.79 -7.34 1.96
N ALA A 98 -14.86 -6.77 1.19
CA ALA A 98 -14.80 -6.96 -0.25
C ALA A 98 -14.07 -8.24 -0.65
N ALA A 99 -13.09 -8.69 0.15
CA ALA A 99 -12.28 -9.85 -0.18
C ALA A 99 -13.05 -11.17 -0.14
N LYS A 100 -14.02 -11.29 0.77
CA LYS A 100 -14.86 -12.50 0.89
C LYS A 100 -15.61 -12.84 -0.40
N ASP A 101 -15.89 -11.85 -1.24
CA ASP A 101 -16.63 -12.04 -2.49
C ASP A 101 -15.78 -12.62 -3.64
N SER A 102 -14.44 -12.60 -3.54
CA SER A 102 -13.56 -13.08 -4.62
C SER A 102 -12.43 -14.01 -4.17
N VAL A 103 -12.18 -14.17 -2.86
CA VAL A 103 -11.05 -14.97 -2.35
C VAL A 103 -11.10 -16.43 -2.80
N ARG A 104 -12.30 -17.03 -2.89
CA ARG A 104 -12.47 -18.43 -3.34
C ARG A 104 -11.86 -18.66 -4.72
N ASP A 105 -12.10 -17.74 -5.66
CA ASP A 105 -11.61 -17.88 -7.05
C ASP A 105 -10.10 -17.73 -7.13
N HIS A 106 -9.51 -16.81 -6.38
CA HIS A 106 -8.06 -16.66 -6.28
C HIS A 106 -7.42 -17.94 -5.70
N VAL A 107 -7.97 -18.47 -4.60
CA VAL A 107 -7.46 -19.70 -3.97
C VAL A 107 -7.63 -20.92 -4.86
N ALA A 108 -8.75 -21.05 -5.57
CA ALA A 108 -8.98 -22.15 -6.51
C ALA A 108 -8.00 -22.11 -7.70
N THR A 109 -7.66 -20.91 -8.17
CA THR A 109 -6.72 -20.69 -9.27
C THR A 109 -5.28 -21.00 -8.86
N ASP A 110 -4.83 -20.37 -7.78
CA ASP A 110 -3.42 -20.37 -7.38
C ASP A 110 -3.05 -21.50 -6.41
N ARG A 111 -4.05 -22.19 -5.82
CA ARG A 111 -3.87 -23.35 -4.93
C ARG A 111 -2.75 -23.17 -3.89
N PRO A 112 -2.82 -22.15 -3.01
CA PRO A 112 -1.83 -21.93 -1.97
C PRO A 112 -1.90 -22.98 -0.86
N ASP A 113 -0.75 -23.31 -0.29
CA ASP A 113 -0.66 -24.10 0.95
C ASP A 113 -0.84 -23.19 2.19
N PHE A 114 -0.35 -21.95 2.07
CA PHE A 114 -0.43 -20.91 3.11
C PHE A 114 -1.11 -19.65 2.60
N LEU A 115 -2.08 -19.13 3.34
CA LEU A 115 -2.62 -17.78 3.17
C LEU A 115 -2.12 -16.87 4.27
N LEU A 116 -1.32 -15.87 3.90
CA LEU A 116 -0.88 -14.80 4.79
C LEU A 116 -1.88 -13.66 4.63
N VAL A 117 -2.76 -13.49 5.62
CA VAL A 117 -3.88 -12.55 5.58
C VAL A 117 -3.52 -11.28 6.34
N GLN A 118 -3.50 -10.15 5.65
CA GLN A 118 -3.21 -8.83 6.21
C GLN A 118 -4.26 -7.83 5.72
N LEU A 119 -5.46 -7.96 6.29
CA LEU A 119 -6.66 -7.18 6.03
C LEU A 119 -7.25 -6.70 7.37
N GLY A 120 -8.15 -5.72 7.32
CA GLY A 120 -8.86 -5.19 8.49
C GLY A 120 -8.63 -3.71 8.77
N PHE A 121 -7.49 -3.13 8.34
CA PHE A 121 -7.23 -1.69 8.53
C PHE A 121 -8.29 -0.86 7.81
N ASN A 122 -8.50 -1.14 6.51
CA ASN A 122 -9.51 -0.43 5.72
C ASN A 122 -10.94 -0.77 6.17
N ASP A 123 -11.21 -1.98 6.65
CA ASP A 123 -12.52 -2.36 7.18
C ASP A 123 -12.94 -1.44 8.33
N LEU A 124 -12.04 -1.22 9.28
CA LEU A 124 -12.28 -0.30 10.40
C LEU A 124 -12.38 1.17 9.95
N ALA A 125 -11.74 1.51 8.83
CA ALA A 125 -11.73 2.88 8.31
C ALA A 125 -13.01 3.24 7.56
N VAL A 126 -13.56 2.31 6.77
CA VAL A 126 -14.63 2.63 5.80
C VAL A 126 -15.84 1.69 5.84
N VAL A 127 -15.75 0.52 6.49
CA VAL A 127 -16.84 -0.46 6.50
C VAL A 127 -17.61 -0.40 7.82
N GLY A 128 -16.95 -0.68 8.94
CA GLY A 128 -17.69 -0.93 10.17
C GLY A 128 -16.87 -1.14 11.44
N PRO A 129 -17.53 -1.50 12.54
CA PRO A 129 -16.90 -1.72 13.83
C PRO A 129 -16.09 -3.03 13.86
N PRO A 130 -15.26 -3.24 14.90
CA PRO A 130 -14.45 -4.46 15.04
C PRO A 130 -15.20 -5.79 14.87
N GLU A 131 -16.44 -5.87 15.34
CA GLU A 131 -17.26 -7.09 15.22
C GLU A 131 -17.55 -7.43 13.76
N GLN A 132 -17.92 -6.44 12.94
CA GLN A 132 -18.17 -6.61 11.51
C GLN A 132 -16.89 -7.07 10.79
N THR A 133 -15.74 -6.47 11.12
CA THR A 133 -14.44 -6.86 10.53
C THR A 133 -14.10 -8.32 10.87
N LEU A 134 -14.39 -8.78 12.08
CA LEU A 134 -14.17 -10.18 12.48
C LEU A 134 -15.10 -11.15 11.75
N GLU A 135 -16.37 -10.78 11.56
CA GLU A 135 -17.34 -11.55 10.76
C GLU A 135 -16.90 -11.66 9.29
N ASP A 136 -16.44 -10.55 8.71
CA ASP A 136 -15.95 -10.52 7.33
C ASP A 136 -14.67 -11.35 7.15
N LEU A 137 -13.75 -11.32 8.12
CA LEU A 137 -12.57 -12.20 8.11
C LEU A 137 -12.93 -13.67 8.26
N ALA A 138 -13.93 -14.00 9.08
CA ALA A 138 -14.44 -15.36 9.19
C ALA A 138 -15.00 -15.85 7.85
N ALA A 139 -15.73 -14.98 7.13
CA ALA A 139 -16.22 -15.27 5.79
C ALA A 139 -15.07 -15.48 4.79
N VAL A 140 -14.04 -14.63 4.79
CA VAL A 140 -12.84 -14.81 3.96
C VAL A 140 -12.21 -16.19 4.19
N VAL A 141 -12.02 -16.60 5.44
CA VAL A 141 -11.45 -17.92 5.78
C VAL A 141 -12.35 -19.05 5.29
N SER A 142 -13.67 -18.94 5.49
CA SER A 142 -14.64 -19.94 5.03
C SER A 142 -14.60 -20.11 3.50
N GLU A 143 -14.58 -19.01 2.77
CA GLU A 143 -14.55 -18.99 1.31
C GLU A 143 -13.23 -19.54 0.75
N ALA A 144 -12.09 -19.18 1.35
CA ALA A 144 -10.80 -19.75 1.00
C ALA A 144 -10.76 -21.27 1.26
N ARG A 145 -11.24 -21.74 2.42
CA ARG A 145 -11.28 -23.17 2.77
C ARG A 145 -12.19 -23.98 1.84
N ALA A 146 -13.25 -23.39 1.31
CA ALA A 146 -14.10 -24.05 0.32
C ALA A 146 -13.33 -24.45 -0.94
N ALA A 147 -12.29 -23.69 -1.31
CA ALA A 147 -11.39 -23.99 -2.42
C ALA A 147 -10.13 -24.78 -2.01
N ALA A 148 -9.61 -24.55 -0.80
CA ALA A 148 -8.44 -25.23 -0.25
C ALA A 148 -8.70 -25.73 1.19
N PRO A 149 -9.30 -26.92 1.36
CA PRO A 149 -9.75 -27.42 2.67
C PRO A 149 -8.65 -27.70 3.69
N GLU A 150 -7.39 -27.78 3.24
CA GLU A 150 -6.20 -28.08 4.06
C GLU A 150 -5.27 -26.86 4.21
N ALA A 151 -5.65 -25.69 3.65
CA ALA A 151 -4.78 -24.52 3.70
C ALA A 151 -4.54 -24.06 5.15
N THR A 152 -3.32 -23.60 5.42
CA THR A 152 -2.94 -22.95 6.68
C THR A 152 -3.10 -21.44 6.56
N PHE A 153 -3.73 -20.81 7.55
CA PHE A 153 -3.97 -19.36 7.56
C PHE A 153 -3.08 -18.68 8.60
N LEU A 154 -2.34 -17.66 8.19
CA LEU A 154 -1.56 -16.80 9.06
C LEU A 154 -2.18 -15.40 9.02
N VAL A 155 -2.99 -15.07 10.03
CA VAL A 155 -3.81 -13.86 10.03
C VAL A 155 -3.17 -12.80 10.93
N ALA A 156 -2.79 -11.67 10.32
CA ALA A 156 -2.19 -10.56 11.02
C ALA A 156 -3.20 -9.73 11.82
N ASN A 157 -2.78 -9.29 13.01
CA ASN A 157 -3.43 -8.16 13.66
C ASN A 157 -3.06 -6.84 12.94
N ILE A 158 -3.57 -5.70 13.42
CA ILE A 158 -3.31 -4.40 12.80
C ILE A 158 -2.17 -3.71 13.54
N ALA A 159 -1.10 -3.34 12.83
CA ALA A 159 0.07 -2.66 13.40
C ALA A 159 -0.29 -1.38 14.16
N GLY A 160 -1.20 -0.57 13.61
CA GLY A 160 -1.77 0.61 14.27
C GLY A 160 -1.36 1.92 13.61
N THR A 161 -1.82 3.02 14.18
CA THR A 161 -1.50 4.39 13.76
C THR A 161 -1.63 5.33 14.96
N THR A 162 -0.84 6.39 14.98
CA THR A 162 -0.79 7.43 16.03
C THR A 162 -1.56 8.68 15.62
N THR A 163 -1.42 9.10 14.36
CA THR A 163 -1.96 10.37 13.86
C THR A 163 -3.11 10.18 12.88
N TRP A 164 -3.17 9.06 12.17
CA TRP A 164 -4.21 8.84 11.16
C TRP A 164 -5.56 8.45 11.77
N GLY A 165 -6.63 8.83 11.06
CA GLY A 165 -8.01 8.59 11.48
C GLY A 165 -8.43 9.44 12.68
N ASN A 166 -9.66 9.23 13.14
CA ASN A 166 -10.17 9.87 14.35
C ASN A 166 -9.90 9.02 15.60
N ALA A 167 -10.20 9.55 16.79
CA ALA A 167 -10.00 8.84 18.04
C ALA A 167 -10.80 7.52 18.14
N TRP A 168 -11.97 7.47 17.50
CA TRP A 168 -12.78 6.25 17.43
C TRP A 168 -12.06 5.16 16.62
N PHE A 169 -11.54 5.49 15.43
CA PHE A 169 -10.79 4.54 14.59
C PHE A 169 -9.61 3.92 15.34
N ARG A 170 -8.79 4.76 15.98
CA ARG A 170 -7.64 4.28 16.78
C ARG A 170 -8.07 3.42 17.97
N LYS A 171 -9.24 3.67 18.56
CA LYS A 171 -9.81 2.80 19.60
C LYS A 171 -10.29 1.48 19.01
N SER A 172 -10.94 1.49 17.86
CA SER A 172 -11.42 0.30 17.15
C SER A 172 -10.29 -0.64 16.78
N ILE A 173 -9.11 -0.14 16.39
CA ILE A 173 -7.92 -0.98 16.16
C ILE A 173 -7.55 -1.77 17.42
N LYS A 174 -7.53 -1.11 18.59
CA LYS A 174 -7.19 -1.78 19.87
C LYS A 174 -8.23 -2.83 20.24
N GLU A 175 -9.51 -2.52 20.06
CA GLU A 175 -10.62 -3.44 20.33
C GLU A 175 -10.59 -4.65 19.38
N TYR A 176 -10.34 -4.43 18.09
CA TYR A 176 -10.16 -5.48 17.09
C TYR A 176 -8.99 -6.40 17.44
N ASN A 177 -7.80 -5.84 17.68
CA ASN A 177 -6.60 -6.61 18.02
C ASN A 177 -6.79 -7.44 19.30
N ALA A 178 -7.51 -6.92 20.30
CA ALA A 178 -7.81 -7.65 21.54
C ALA A 178 -8.78 -8.83 21.33
N LYS A 179 -9.70 -8.73 20.37
CA LYS A 179 -10.70 -9.77 20.08
C LYS A 179 -10.20 -10.83 19.09
N LEU A 180 -9.29 -10.45 18.20
CA LEU A 180 -8.79 -11.31 17.12
C LEU A 180 -8.31 -12.70 17.59
N PRO A 181 -7.50 -12.86 18.66
CA PRO A 181 -6.99 -14.18 19.06
C PRO A 181 -8.10 -15.19 19.36
N ALA A 182 -9.15 -14.76 20.07
CA ALA A 182 -10.28 -15.63 20.40
C ALA A 182 -11.09 -16.01 19.15
N ALA A 183 -11.26 -15.06 18.21
CA ALA A 183 -11.94 -15.31 16.94
C ALA A 183 -11.17 -16.32 16.07
N LEU A 184 -9.86 -16.16 15.94
CA LEU A 184 -9.03 -17.10 15.17
C LEU A 184 -9.03 -18.50 15.78
N ASN A 185 -8.94 -18.62 17.11
CA ASN A 185 -9.01 -19.90 17.80
C ASN A 185 -10.34 -20.62 17.56
N ALA A 186 -11.46 -19.88 17.55
CA ALA A 186 -12.78 -20.46 17.28
C ALA A 186 -12.94 -20.95 15.83
N LEU A 187 -12.18 -20.39 14.89
CA LEU A 187 -12.20 -20.77 13.47
C LEU A 187 -11.17 -21.86 13.12
N SER A 188 -10.15 -22.06 13.95
CA SER A 188 -9.05 -23.00 13.68
C SER A 188 -9.49 -24.47 13.78
N THR A 189 -8.90 -25.34 12.97
CA THR A 189 -9.13 -26.80 13.00
C THR A 189 -7.82 -27.53 12.79
N ASP A 190 -7.73 -28.80 13.19
CA ASP A 190 -6.51 -29.61 12.97
C ASP A 190 -6.17 -29.77 11.47
N ARG A 191 -7.20 -29.77 10.60
CA ARG A 191 -7.07 -29.95 9.16
C ARG A 191 -6.63 -28.66 8.43
N SER A 192 -7.14 -27.52 8.90
CA SER A 192 -6.86 -26.21 8.34
C SER A 192 -6.57 -25.25 9.49
N PRO A 193 -5.32 -25.26 9.98
CA PRO A 193 -4.94 -24.48 11.15
C PRO A 193 -4.90 -22.99 10.82
N ILE A 194 -5.19 -22.17 11.84
CA ILE A 194 -5.04 -20.72 11.81
C ILE A 194 -4.08 -20.31 12.93
N ALA A 195 -3.12 -19.46 12.60
CA ALA A 195 -2.25 -18.80 13.57
C ALA A 195 -2.38 -17.28 13.47
N LEU A 196 -2.28 -16.63 14.62
CA LEU A 196 -2.13 -15.18 14.72
C LEU A 196 -0.71 -14.77 14.28
N VAL A 197 -0.63 -13.71 13.49
CA VAL A 197 0.62 -13.00 13.20
C VAL A 197 0.59 -11.67 13.95
N ASP A 198 1.44 -11.52 14.96
CA ASP A 198 1.50 -10.28 15.74
C ASP A 198 2.44 -9.28 15.06
N VAL A 199 1.87 -8.41 14.22
CA VAL A 199 2.57 -7.27 13.60
C VAL A 199 2.41 -5.97 14.40
N HIS A 200 1.68 -6.01 15.53
CA HIS A 200 1.41 -4.86 16.39
C HIS A 200 2.46 -4.71 17.48
N THR A 201 2.78 -5.80 18.19
CA THR A 201 3.70 -5.72 19.32
C THR A 201 5.11 -5.36 18.85
N GLY A 202 5.63 -4.23 19.36
CA GLY A 202 6.96 -3.74 19.03
C GLY A 202 7.05 -2.98 17.70
N PHE A 203 5.92 -2.77 17.01
CA PHE A 203 5.83 -1.86 15.87
C PHE A 203 5.51 -0.45 16.37
N ASP A 204 6.30 0.54 15.97
CA ASP A 204 6.08 1.93 16.31
C ASP A 204 5.61 2.71 15.07
N PRO A 205 4.32 3.08 14.95
CA PRO A 205 3.83 3.76 13.77
C PRO A 205 4.54 5.08 13.47
N ASP A 206 5.14 5.77 14.44
CA ASP A 206 5.84 7.02 14.20
C ASP A 206 7.21 6.82 13.54
N THR A 207 7.87 5.68 13.78
CA THR A 207 9.25 5.43 13.31
C THR A 207 9.36 4.29 12.30
N ASP A 208 8.37 3.41 12.24
CA ASP A 208 8.31 2.26 11.32
C ASP A 208 7.43 2.51 10.09
N THR A 209 6.82 3.69 9.96
CA THR A 209 6.03 4.08 8.77
C THR A 209 6.61 5.33 8.11
N TYR A 210 6.12 5.67 6.91
CA TYR A 210 6.42 6.96 6.27
C TYR A 210 5.24 7.95 6.31
N ASP A 211 4.03 7.52 6.67
CA ASP A 211 2.80 8.34 6.70
C ASP A 211 1.84 8.01 7.85
N SER A 212 2.34 7.43 8.94
CA SER A 212 1.58 6.88 10.07
C SER A 212 0.70 5.66 9.75
N ILE A 213 0.79 5.11 8.52
CA ILE A 213 0.08 3.89 8.12
C ILE A 213 1.05 2.90 7.48
N HIS A 214 1.69 3.29 6.38
CA HIS A 214 2.41 2.40 5.48
C HIS A 214 3.86 2.21 5.93
N PRO A 215 4.34 0.96 6.00
CA PRO A 215 5.64 0.66 6.55
C PRO A 215 6.76 1.29 5.72
N ASN A 216 7.75 1.85 6.39
CA ASN A 216 9.05 2.14 5.81
C ASN A 216 9.92 0.85 5.86
N PRO A 217 11.17 0.86 5.38
CA PRO A 217 12.00 -0.36 5.37
C PRO A 217 12.22 -1.04 6.73
N ALA A 218 12.16 -0.29 7.85
CA ALA A 218 12.22 -0.86 9.20
C ALA A 218 10.91 -1.55 9.58
N GLY A 219 9.76 -0.91 9.33
CA GLY A 219 8.45 -1.52 9.52
C GLY A 219 8.21 -2.74 8.63
N GLU A 220 8.68 -2.72 7.39
CA GLU A 220 8.65 -3.87 6.49
C GLU A 220 9.42 -5.06 7.08
N LEU A 221 10.57 -4.80 7.70
CA LEU A 221 11.37 -5.83 8.37
C LEU A 221 10.64 -6.38 9.60
N ALA A 222 10.02 -5.51 10.40
CA ALA A 222 9.24 -5.92 11.57
C ALA A 222 8.06 -6.84 11.17
N MET A 223 7.30 -6.45 10.15
CA MET A 223 6.21 -7.26 9.59
C MET A 223 6.72 -8.59 9.02
N ALA A 224 7.82 -8.58 8.27
CA ALA A 224 8.41 -9.80 7.73
C ALA A 224 8.84 -10.78 8.83
N ARG A 225 9.40 -10.27 9.95
CA ARG A 225 9.77 -11.10 11.11
C ARG A 225 8.55 -11.79 11.72
N ALA A 226 7.46 -11.06 11.93
CA ALA A 226 6.24 -11.62 12.48
C ALA A 226 5.68 -12.75 11.60
N PHE A 227 5.62 -12.54 10.27
CA PHE A 227 5.18 -13.59 9.35
C PHE A 227 6.13 -14.79 9.30
N ALA A 228 7.45 -14.56 9.34
CA ALA A 228 8.43 -15.64 9.39
C ALA A 228 8.29 -16.47 10.69
N ASP A 229 8.08 -15.83 11.83
CA ASP A 229 7.86 -16.50 13.12
C ASP A 229 6.56 -17.31 13.15
N ALA A 230 5.52 -16.85 12.45
CA ALA A 230 4.30 -17.63 12.29
C ALA A 230 4.49 -18.84 11.37
N LEU A 231 5.15 -18.67 10.22
CA LEU A 231 5.49 -19.76 9.29
C LEU A 231 6.33 -20.87 9.94
N ARG A 232 7.23 -20.48 10.85
CA ARG A 232 8.08 -21.40 11.62
C ARG A 232 7.31 -22.43 12.43
N GLN A 233 6.15 -22.05 12.95
CA GLN A 233 5.27 -22.95 13.71
C GLN A 233 4.77 -24.12 12.85
N PHE A 234 4.79 -23.95 11.52
CA PHE A 234 4.37 -24.94 10.53
C PHE A 234 5.56 -25.52 9.73
N GLY A 235 6.78 -25.32 10.21
CA GLY A 235 7.99 -25.92 9.65
C GLY A 235 8.56 -25.21 8.41
N VAL A 236 8.07 -24.01 8.07
CA VAL A 236 8.59 -23.18 6.97
C VAL A 236 9.54 -22.12 7.54
N GLY A 237 10.79 -22.07 7.05
CA GLY A 237 11.80 -21.09 7.47
C GLY A 237 12.35 -21.31 8.88
N ARG A 238 13.12 -22.37 9.13
CA ARG A 238 13.49 -22.82 10.50
C ARG A 238 14.18 -21.77 11.40
N GLU A 239 14.94 -20.87 10.80
CA GLU A 239 15.72 -19.85 11.51
C GLU A 239 14.91 -18.55 11.71
N PRO A 240 15.13 -17.79 12.79
CA PRO A 240 14.55 -16.45 12.92
C PRO A 240 14.94 -15.55 11.74
N LEU A 241 14.03 -14.65 11.34
CA LEU A 241 14.33 -13.73 10.25
C LEU A 241 15.47 -12.80 10.62
N GLN A 242 16.52 -12.85 9.79
CA GLN A 242 17.62 -11.90 9.81
C GLN A 242 17.48 -10.94 8.62
N PRO A 243 17.65 -9.63 8.84
CA PRO A 243 17.55 -8.65 7.78
C PRO A 243 18.64 -8.86 6.71
N PRO A 244 18.34 -8.64 5.42
CA PRO A 244 19.33 -8.73 4.36
C PRO A 244 20.42 -7.66 4.54
N LEU A 245 21.65 -7.96 4.08
CA LEU A 245 22.77 -7.03 4.08
C LEU A 245 23.14 -6.65 2.63
N PRO A 246 23.31 -5.34 2.32
CA PRO A 246 23.05 -4.19 3.18
C PRO A 246 21.55 -4.04 3.52
N HIS A 247 21.25 -3.49 4.70
CA HIS A 247 19.86 -3.26 5.10
C HIS A 247 19.16 -2.30 4.15
N PRO A 248 17.93 -2.62 3.71
CA PRO A 248 17.08 -1.69 2.98
C PRO A 248 16.99 -0.33 3.69
N ARG A 249 17.12 0.73 2.91
CA ARG A 249 17.01 2.11 3.38
C ARG A 249 15.96 2.86 2.59
N GLU A 250 15.51 3.94 3.19
CA GLU A 250 14.61 4.92 2.60
C GLU A 250 15.24 5.52 1.34
N ILE A 251 14.45 5.75 0.30
CA ILE A 251 14.95 6.37 -0.94
C ILE A 251 15.01 7.89 -0.74
N PRO A 252 16.18 8.54 -0.92
CA PRO A 252 16.27 9.99 -0.94
C PRO A 252 15.48 10.57 -2.12
N LEU A 253 14.67 11.58 -1.85
CA LEU A 253 13.88 12.26 -2.87
C LEU A 253 14.73 13.36 -3.54
N SER A 254 14.84 13.31 -4.88
CA SER A 254 15.57 14.30 -5.67
C SER A 254 14.69 15.49 -6.08
N GLU A 255 15.29 16.61 -6.45
CA GLU A 255 14.55 17.77 -6.99
C GLU A 255 13.85 17.38 -8.31
N PRO A 256 12.52 17.59 -8.43
CA PRO A 256 11.80 17.41 -9.68
C PRO A 256 11.99 18.64 -10.57
N THR A 257 11.80 18.45 -11.87
CA THR A 257 11.76 19.49 -12.88
C THR A 257 10.38 19.50 -13.51
N ILE A 258 9.73 20.66 -13.54
CA ILE A 258 8.51 20.84 -14.33
C ILE A 258 8.94 20.83 -15.81
N VAL A 259 8.52 19.80 -16.55
CA VAL A 259 8.92 19.53 -17.93
C VAL A 259 8.09 20.36 -18.89
N THR A 260 6.78 20.45 -18.64
CA THR A 260 5.85 21.22 -19.46
C THR A 260 4.76 21.88 -18.61
N ALA A 261 4.28 23.02 -19.08
CA ALA A 261 2.99 23.58 -18.68
C ALA A 261 2.22 23.95 -19.95
N ARG A 262 1.03 23.39 -20.11
CA ARG A 262 0.17 23.60 -21.28
C ARG A 262 -1.13 24.23 -20.83
N VAL A 263 -1.49 25.36 -21.45
CA VAL A 263 -2.83 25.94 -21.28
C VAL A 263 -3.83 24.95 -21.86
N HIS A 264 -4.71 24.44 -20.99
CA HIS A 264 -5.73 23.46 -21.34
C HIS A 264 -7.06 24.14 -21.69
N SER A 265 -7.36 25.26 -21.01
CA SER A 265 -8.48 26.18 -21.30
C SER A 265 -8.11 27.59 -20.81
N ASP A 266 -9.00 28.58 -20.95
CA ASP A 266 -8.78 29.95 -20.45
C ASP A 266 -8.49 30.00 -18.94
N ALA A 267 -8.98 29.01 -18.19
CA ALA A 267 -8.88 28.93 -16.73
C ALA A 267 -8.08 27.72 -16.23
N ASP A 268 -7.56 26.87 -17.13
CA ASP A 268 -6.90 25.63 -16.74
C ASP A 268 -5.51 25.48 -17.35
N VAL A 269 -4.57 25.01 -16.54
CA VAL A 269 -3.20 24.70 -16.95
C VAL A 269 -2.86 23.27 -16.54
N MET A 270 -2.45 22.45 -17.50
CA MET A 270 -1.86 21.14 -17.22
C MET A 270 -0.36 21.33 -16.94
N LEU A 271 0.10 20.87 -15.79
CA LEU A 271 1.50 20.82 -15.41
C LEU A 271 1.99 19.37 -15.48
N ASP A 272 3.16 19.14 -16.08
CA ASP A 272 3.84 17.84 -16.08
C ASP A 272 5.26 17.98 -15.52
N TRP A 273 5.70 17.01 -14.72
CA TRP A 273 7.06 16.96 -14.17
C TRP A 273 7.68 15.58 -14.32
N ASN A 274 9.01 15.47 -14.20
CA ASN A 274 9.64 14.16 -14.21
C ASN A 274 9.32 13.38 -12.91
N ARG A 275 9.10 12.08 -13.06
CA ARG A 275 8.95 11.16 -11.92
C ARG A 275 10.21 11.18 -11.06
N VAL A 276 10.03 11.25 -9.74
CA VAL A 276 11.05 11.14 -8.72
C VAL A 276 10.95 9.74 -8.10
N ARG A 277 12.05 8.99 -8.16
CA ARG A 277 12.12 7.64 -7.61
C ARG A 277 11.77 7.63 -6.12
N GLY A 278 10.92 6.68 -5.72
CA GLY A 278 10.47 6.56 -4.34
C GLY A 278 9.47 7.62 -3.86
N ALA A 279 9.06 8.58 -4.69
CA ALA A 279 7.98 9.49 -4.34
C ALA A 279 6.64 8.74 -4.29
N SER A 280 5.83 9.01 -3.26
CA SER A 280 4.47 8.51 -3.12
C SER A 280 3.40 9.55 -3.43
N ALA A 281 3.79 10.81 -3.59
CA ALA A 281 2.93 11.94 -3.96
C ALA A 281 3.79 13.16 -4.33
N TYR A 282 3.15 14.25 -4.77
CA TYR A 282 3.78 15.56 -4.95
C TYR A 282 2.96 16.69 -4.31
N ARG A 283 3.65 17.62 -3.66
CA ARG A 283 3.07 18.85 -3.10
C ARG A 283 3.23 19.98 -4.10
N ILE A 284 2.12 20.60 -4.46
CA ILE A 284 2.10 21.71 -5.41
C ILE A 284 1.88 23.01 -4.65
N ALA A 285 2.75 23.98 -4.90
CA ALA A 285 2.53 25.35 -4.44
C ALA A 285 2.36 26.29 -5.64
N LEU A 286 1.47 27.26 -5.47
CA LEU A 286 1.10 28.23 -6.51
C LEU A 286 0.99 29.63 -5.93
N ARG A 287 1.14 30.65 -6.78
CA ARG A 287 0.77 32.04 -6.48
C ARG A 287 0.29 32.77 -7.73
N ASP A 288 -0.67 33.66 -7.57
CA ASP A 288 -1.02 34.66 -8.57
C ASP A 288 -0.05 35.84 -8.50
N VAL A 289 0.84 35.93 -9.48
CA VAL A 289 1.84 37.00 -9.57
C VAL A 289 1.18 38.31 -10.00
N THR A 290 0.13 38.25 -10.82
CA THR A 290 -0.58 39.46 -11.30
C THR A 290 -1.20 40.21 -10.14
N LEU A 291 -1.79 39.49 -9.18
CA LEU A 291 -2.39 40.06 -7.97
C LEU A 291 -1.38 40.27 -6.83
N GLY A 292 -0.15 39.77 -6.97
CA GLY A 292 0.88 39.87 -5.92
C GLY A 292 0.57 38.98 -4.70
N GLU A 293 -0.15 37.88 -4.90
CA GLU A 293 -0.56 36.97 -3.84
C GLU A 293 0.63 36.20 -3.24
N PRO A 294 0.55 35.84 -1.95
CA PRO A 294 1.53 34.95 -1.34
C PRO A 294 1.46 33.56 -1.95
N ARG A 295 2.56 32.81 -1.87
CA ARG A 295 2.58 31.40 -2.26
C ARG A 295 1.76 30.57 -1.27
N THR A 296 0.88 29.74 -1.82
CA THR A 296 0.08 28.78 -1.06
C THR A 296 0.32 27.36 -1.56
N GLU A 297 0.44 26.41 -0.65
CA GLU A 297 0.46 24.98 -0.96
C GLU A 297 -0.96 24.41 -0.91
N GLY A 298 -1.30 23.54 -1.87
CA GLY A 298 -2.58 22.82 -1.85
C GLY A 298 -2.69 21.88 -0.65
N PRO A 299 -3.90 21.67 -0.10
CA PRO A 299 -4.08 20.84 1.10
C PRO A 299 -3.90 19.34 0.83
N ILE A 300 -4.05 18.90 -0.41
CA ILE A 300 -4.01 17.49 -0.81
C ILE A 300 -2.81 17.29 -1.75
N PRO A 301 -1.88 16.38 -1.41
CA PRO A 301 -0.82 15.98 -2.32
C PRO A 301 -1.38 15.33 -3.59
N VAL A 302 -0.76 15.62 -4.74
CA VAL A 302 -1.09 15.03 -6.03
C VAL A 302 -0.48 13.64 -6.14
N LEU A 303 -1.29 12.65 -6.54
CA LEU A 303 -0.87 11.28 -6.80
C LEU A 303 -0.70 11.07 -8.31
N GLY A 304 0.44 11.50 -8.83
CA GLY A 304 0.75 11.46 -10.27
C GLY A 304 1.98 12.28 -10.59
N ASP A 305 2.40 12.29 -11.85
CA ASP A 305 3.48 13.13 -12.38
C ASP A 305 3.00 14.36 -13.16
N HIS A 306 1.69 14.64 -13.05
CA HIS A 306 1.04 15.77 -13.65
C HIS A 306 -0.19 16.18 -12.85
N TRP A 307 -0.67 17.41 -13.08
CA TRP A 307 -1.86 17.95 -12.44
C TRP A 307 -2.52 19.03 -13.29
N LEU A 308 -3.84 18.93 -13.44
CA LEU A 308 -4.67 19.98 -14.01
C LEU A 308 -4.96 21.05 -12.94
N ALA A 309 -4.25 22.17 -13.01
CA ALA A 309 -4.56 23.36 -12.21
C ALA A 309 -5.80 24.05 -12.79
N GLN A 310 -6.91 24.02 -12.06
CA GLN A 310 -8.20 24.55 -12.50
C GLN A 310 -8.58 25.85 -11.80
N GLY A 311 -9.44 26.64 -12.43
CA GLY A 311 -10.01 27.85 -11.82
C GLY A 311 -9.04 29.03 -11.75
N LEU A 312 -8.06 29.06 -12.64
CA LEU A 312 -7.15 30.19 -12.81
C LEU A 312 -7.88 31.35 -13.51
N THR A 313 -7.44 32.58 -13.27
CA THR A 313 -8.00 33.76 -13.93
C THR A 313 -7.32 33.99 -15.27
N ALA A 314 -8.09 34.02 -16.36
CA ALA A 314 -7.58 34.28 -17.70
C ALA A 314 -6.75 35.57 -17.76
N GLY A 315 -5.60 35.53 -18.46
CA GLY A 315 -4.66 36.65 -18.56
C GLY A 315 -3.80 36.91 -17.32
N HIS A 316 -4.04 36.24 -16.18
CA HIS A 316 -3.16 36.33 -15.02
C HIS A 316 -1.90 35.49 -15.19
N VAL A 317 -0.81 35.92 -14.55
CA VAL A 317 0.46 35.21 -14.50
C VAL A 317 0.56 34.45 -13.19
N TYR A 318 0.76 33.15 -13.28
CA TYR A 318 0.93 32.26 -12.14
C TYR A 318 2.36 31.74 -12.06
N GLU A 319 2.77 31.36 -10.86
CA GLU A 319 4.03 30.69 -10.61
C GLU A 319 3.82 29.42 -9.79
N PHE A 320 4.27 28.28 -10.30
CA PHE A 320 4.10 26.96 -9.73
C PHE A 320 5.44 26.35 -9.35
N ASP A 321 5.48 25.59 -8.26
CA ASP A 321 6.61 24.73 -7.92
C ASP A 321 6.15 23.43 -7.24
N VAL A 322 6.90 22.37 -7.49
CA VAL A 322 6.52 20.99 -7.15
C VAL A 322 7.56 20.40 -6.21
N ALA A 323 7.12 19.75 -5.13
CA ALA A 323 7.98 18.99 -4.24
C ALA A 323 7.55 17.51 -4.25
N PRO A 324 8.46 16.55 -4.39
CA PRO A 324 8.14 15.14 -4.20
C PRO A 324 7.92 14.88 -2.71
N ALA A 325 7.06 13.94 -2.39
CA ALA A 325 6.83 13.51 -1.02
C ALA A 325 6.83 11.99 -0.90
N ARG A 326 7.26 11.49 0.25
CA ARG A 326 7.05 10.11 0.71
C ARG A 326 6.36 10.21 2.07
N GLY A 327 5.04 10.14 2.05
CA GLY A 327 4.21 10.43 3.22
C GLY A 327 4.49 11.81 3.81
N GLU A 328 4.95 11.85 5.05
CA GLU A 328 5.26 13.09 5.78
C GLU A 328 6.58 13.74 5.33
N ARG A 329 7.48 12.98 4.70
CA ARG A 329 8.75 13.52 4.22
C ARG A 329 8.59 14.23 2.88
N VAL A 330 8.98 15.49 2.84
CA VAL A 330 8.97 16.32 1.63
C VAL A 330 10.40 16.52 1.14
N GLY A 331 10.64 16.25 -0.14
CA GLY A 331 11.91 16.49 -0.81
C GLY A 331 12.11 17.95 -1.23
N PRO A 332 13.22 18.27 -1.91
CA PRO A 332 13.47 19.61 -2.42
C PRO A 332 12.42 20.01 -3.47
N ARG A 333 12.06 21.30 -3.45
CA ARG A 333 11.14 21.91 -4.42
C ARG A 333 11.84 22.18 -5.74
N SER A 334 11.13 22.00 -6.84
CA SER A 334 11.58 22.38 -8.18
C SER A 334 11.88 23.87 -8.25
N LYS A 335 12.68 24.28 -9.25
CA LYS A 335 12.65 25.67 -9.71
C LYS A 335 11.21 26.09 -10.04
N PRO A 336 10.79 27.30 -9.65
CA PRO A 336 9.45 27.77 -9.98
C PRO A 336 9.28 27.97 -11.49
N LEU A 337 8.14 27.51 -12.02
CA LEU A 337 7.72 27.78 -13.39
C LEU A 337 6.69 28.90 -13.39
N ARG A 338 6.94 29.93 -14.18
CA ARG A 338 6.01 31.05 -14.39
C ARG A 338 5.34 30.96 -15.76
N LEU A 339 4.02 31.10 -15.81
CA LEU A 339 3.27 31.19 -17.06
C LEU A 339 2.00 32.02 -16.93
N ALA A 340 1.46 32.50 -18.05
CA ALA A 340 0.13 33.10 -18.08
C ALA A 340 -0.94 32.00 -18.25
N ALA A 341 -2.04 32.10 -17.49
CA ALA A 341 -3.28 31.41 -17.82
C ALA A 341 -3.84 32.00 -19.14
N GLY A 342 -4.70 31.25 -19.84
CA GLY A 342 -5.09 31.49 -21.24
C GLY A 342 -5.46 32.95 -21.62
N ARG A 343 -5.44 33.23 -22.92
CA ARG A 343 -5.87 34.50 -23.50
C ARG A 343 -7.18 34.34 -24.23
#